data_AF-A0A6A4RY09-F1
#
_entry.id   AF-A0A6A4RY09-F1
#
_cell.length_a   1.000
_cell.length_b   1.000
_cell.length_c   1.000
_cell.angle_alpha   90.00
_cell.angle_beta   90.00
_cell.angle_gamma   90.00
#
_symmetry.space_group_name_H-M   'P 1'
#
loop_
_entity.id
_entity.type
_entity.pdbx_description
1 polymer ?
#
loop_
_entity_poly.entity_id
_entity_poly.type
_entity_poly.pdbx_seq_one_letter_code
_entity_poly.pdbx_strand_id
1 'polypeptide(L)'
;MPLFGNTFSPKKTPPRRSASLSSLHTLDRSTREIELGLECVTPVMNLGGQSMKFEEGQWITGKRCHKGRGKQFSNPEEIDRQMRQQKELEEKGGAEKESSSDSEEESSSDDESEVSDDQNRKRSGVEGLIEIENPNRVSQKSKKVAELDVTAPRELTRREREEIEKQKSKERYMKLHLEGKTDQAKADLARLAIIKKQREDAAKKRDELRKDKEAEDAKGKR
;
A
#
# COMPACT_ATOMS: atom_id res chain seq x y z
N MET A 1 3.13 61.02 1.96
CA MET A 1 1.86 60.31 1.64
C MET A 1 2.06 58.82 1.93
N PRO A 2 1.26 58.18 2.80
CA PRO A 2 1.37 56.74 3.05
C PRO A 2 0.64 55.94 1.95
N LEU A 3 1.37 55.07 1.25
CA LEU A 3 0.89 54.26 0.12
C LEU A 3 0.55 52.81 0.54
N PHE A 4 -0.16 52.62 1.64
CA PHE A 4 -0.66 51.32 2.07
C PHE A 4 -2.19 51.32 2.15
N GLY A 5 -2.82 51.13 0.98
CA GLY A 5 -4.25 50.96 0.84
C GLY A 5 -4.72 49.56 1.25
N ASN A 6 -5.87 49.51 1.94
CA ASN A 6 -6.69 48.35 2.25
C ASN A 6 -5.98 47.14 2.88
N THR A 7 -6.02 47.09 4.21
CA THR A 7 -5.92 45.85 4.97
C THR A 7 -6.99 44.85 4.52
N PHE A 8 -6.54 43.70 4.02
CA PHE A 8 -7.38 42.57 3.66
C PHE A 8 -8.20 42.12 4.88
N SER A 9 -9.49 42.47 4.85
CA SER A 9 -10.45 42.20 5.93
C SER A 9 -11.47 41.17 5.40
N PRO A 10 -11.14 39.87 5.46
CA PRO A 10 -12.05 38.83 4.96
C PRO A 10 -13.36 38.90 5.72
N LYS A 11 -14.48 39.06 4.99
CA LYS A 11 -15.81 39.11 5.57
C LYS A 11 -16.01 37.85 6.42
N LYS A 12 -16.35 38.02 7.71
CA LYS A 12 -16.62 36.90 8.62
C LYS A 12 -17.70 36.03 7.99
N THR A 13 -17.32 34.83 7.54
CA THR A 13 -18.28 33.83 7.06
C THR A 13 -19.25 33.53 8.20
N PRO A 14 -20.57 33.45 7.95
CA PRO A 14 -21.52 33.11 9.00
C PRO A 14 -21.09 31.79 9.66
N PRO A 15 -21.17 31.68 11.00
CA PRO A 15 -20.69 30.49 11.69
C PRO A 15 -21.46 29.29 11.16
N ARG A 16 -20.72 28.32 10.61
CA ARG A 16 -21.28 27.04 10.16
C ARG A 16 -21.83 26.36 11.41
N ARG A 17 -23.14 26.45 11.63
CA ARG A 17 -23.81 25.69 12.70
C ARG A 17 -23.69 24.22 12.35
N SER A 18 -22.72 23.53 12.95
CA SER A 18 -22.76 22.08 13.05
C SER A 18 -24.08 21.71 13.73
N ALA A 19 -24.88 20.85 13.10
CA ALA A 19 -26.05 20.30 13.74
C ALA A 19 -25.60 19.61 15.04
N SER A 20 -26.07 20.10 16.18
CA SER A 20 -25.68 19.52 17.46
C SER A 20 -26.36 18.17 17.60
N LEU A 21 -25.55 17.10 17.63
CA LEU A 21 -26.01 15.74 17.89
C LEU A 21 -26.63 15.57 19.30
N SER A 22 -26.69 16.64 20.11
CA SER A 22 -27.48 16.70 21.33
C SER A 22 -29.00 16.73 21.10
N SER A 23 -29.49 17.03 19.89
CA SER A 23 -30.94 17.12 19.61
C SER A 23 -31.56 15.83 19.04
N LEU A 24 -30.81 14.73 18.95
CA LEU A 24 -31.25 13.48 18.30
C LEU A 24 -32.49 12.82 18.92
N HIS A 25 -32.83 13.19 20.15
CA HIS A 25 -34.02 12.72 20.86
C HIS A 25 -35.27 13.58 20.64
N THR A 26 -35.17 14.73 19.96
CA THR A 26 -36.33 15.58 19.60
C THR A 26 -36.77 15.42 18.15
N LEU A 27 -36.04 14.62 17.35
CA LEU A 27 -36.36 14.35 15.96
C LEU A 27 -37.28 13.12 15.90
N ASP A 28 -38.33 13.22 15.08
CA ASP A 28 -39.18 12.08 14.75
C ASP A 28 -38.37 10.93 14.14
N ARG A 29 -38.87 9.71 14.32
CA ARG A 29 -38.17 8.50 13.86
C ARG A 29 -37.84 8.56 12.36
N SER A 30 -38.77 9.04 11.54
CA SER A 30 -38.60 9.16 10.08
C SER A 30 -37.54 10.20 9.70
N THR A 31 -37.52 11.39 10.34
CA THR A 31 -36.50 12.40 10.04
C THR A 31 -35.12 11.95 10.52
N ARG A 32 -35.04 11.26 11.66
CA ARG A 32 -33.81 10.61 12.13
C ARG A 32 -33.32 9.50 11.20
N GLU A 33 -34.21 8.69 10.64
CA GLU A 33 -33.86 7.64 9.67
C GLU A 33 -33.42 8.24 8.31
N ILE A 34 -33.99 9.36 7.86
CA ILE A 34 -33.59 10.05 6.61
C ILE A 34 -32.28 10.83 6.76
N GLU A 35 -32.08 11.56 7.86
CA GLU A 35 -30.89 12.41 8.05
C GLU A 35 -29.65 11.62 8.50
N LEU A 36 -29.84 10.52 9.22
CA LEU A 36 -28.79 9.81 9.97
C LEU A 36 -28.92 8.28 9.94
N GLY A 37 -29.92 7.75 9.23
CA GLY A 37 -30.09 6.30 9.07
C GLY A 37 -29.10 5.70 8.09
N LEU A 38 -29.20 4.38 7.94
CA LEU A 38 -28.37 3.58 7.04
C LEU A 38 -28.93 3.54 5.61
N GLU A 39 -29.75 4.52 5.20
CA GLU A 39 -30.07 4.78 3.79
C GLU A 39 -28.85 5.41 3.09
N CYS A 40 -27.78 4.61 3.02
CA CYS A 40 -26.58 4.91 2.29
C CYS A 40 -26.91 4.93 0.79
N VAL A 41 -27.39 6.07 0.30
CA VAL A 41 -27.43 6.36 -1.15
C VAL A 41 -26.06 6.03 -1.72
N THR A 42 -26.05 5.24 -2.80
CA THR A 42 -24.85 4.76 -3.50
C THR A 42 -23.76 5.84 -3.52
N PRO A 43 -22.60 5.65 -2.83
CA PRO A 43 -21.66 6.75 -2.61
C PRO A 43 -21.23 7.41 -3.91
N VAL A 44 -21.36 8.74 -4.01
CA VAL A 44 -20.97 9.51 -5.19
C VAL A 44 -19.83 10.46 -4.84
N MET A 45 -18.75 10.37 -5.62
CA MET A 45 -17.56 11.21 -5.48
C MET A 45 -17.35 12.03 -6.75
N ASN A 46 -17.06 13.33 -6.60
CA ASN A 46 -16.78 14.24 -7.71
C ASN A 46 -15.33 14.74 -7.62
N LEU A 47 -14.49 14.37 -8.59
CA LEU A 47 -13.08 14.76 -8.66
C LEU A 47 -12.76 15.29 -10.05
N GLY A 48 -12.21 16.50 -10.16
CA GLY A 48 -11.79 17.08 -11.44
C GLY A 48 -12.90 17.24 -12.49
N GLY A 49 -14.16 17.43 -12.06
CA GLY A 49 -15.33 17.47 -12.94
C GLY A 49 -15.85 16.10 -13.38
N GLN A 50 -15.25 15.01 -12.91
CA GLN A 50 -15.71 13.64 -13.15
C GLN A 50 -16.50 13.11 -11.95
N SER A 51 -17.71 12.61 -12.20
CA SER A 51 -18.52 11.90 -11.20
C SER A 51 -18.21 10.40 -11.21
N MET A 52 -18.09 9.83 -10.02
CA MET A 52 -17.86 8.42 -9.76
C MET A 52 -18.93 7.92 -8.80
N LYS A 53 -19.56 6.79 -9.08
CA LYS A 53 -20.51 6.11 -8.19
C LYS A 53 -19.89 4.82 -7.67
N PHE A 54 -20.15 4.48 -6.41
CA PHE A 54 -19.66 3.25 -5.80
C PHE A 54 -20.71 2.14 -5.88
N GLU A 55 -20.63 1.32 -6.91
CA GLU A 55 -21.55 0.20 -7.18
C GLU A 55 -20.76 -1.12 -7.09
N GLU A 56 -21.34 -2.14 -6.45
CA GLU A 56 -20.75 -3.49 -6.30
C GLU A 56 -19.29 -3.55 -5.78
N GLY A 57 -18.91 -2.59 -4.92
CA GLY A 57 -17.56 -2.52 -4.35
C GLY A 57 -16.54 -1.78 -5.22
N GLN A 58 -16.94 -1.24 -6.37
CA GLN A 58 -16.06 -0.55 -7.32
C GLN A 58 -16.53 0.89 -7.59
N TRP A 59 -15.57 1.79 -7.85
CA TRP A 59 -15.86 3.16 -8.25
C TRP A 59 -16.06 3.27 -9.77
N ILE A 60 -17.32 3.18 -10.20
CA ILE A 60 -17.72 3.32 -11.61
C ILE A 60 -17.76 4.80 -11.98
N THR A 61 -16.92 5.20 -12.94
CA THR A 61 -16.96 6.57 -13.48
C THR A 61 -18.15 6.74 -14.42
N GLY A 62 -18.88 7.85 -14.29
CA GLY A 62 -19.90 8.24 -15.27
C GLY A 62 -19.32 8.37 -16.69
N LYS A 63 -20.16 8.16 -17.71
CA LYS A 63 -19.77 8.21 -19.15
C LYS A 63 -19.02 9.51 -19.46
N ARG A 64 -17.70 9.41 -19.69
CA ARG A 64 -16.84 10.55 -19.99
C ARG A 64 -17.10 11.06 -21.41
N CYS A 65 -17.30 12.36 -21.56
CA CYS A 65 -17.12 13.05 -22.83
C CYS A 65 -15.63 12.99 -23.25
N HIS A 66 -15.34 12.84 -24.55
CA HIS A 66 -13.99 12.67 -25.08
C HIS A 66 -13.14 13.96 -24.99
N LYS A 67 -12.60 14.25 -23.79
CA LYS A 67 -11.53 15.24 -23.61
C LYS A 67 -10.56 14.78 -22.52
N GLY A 68 -9.33 14.42 -22.93
CA GLY A 68 -8.24 14.00 -22.03
C GLY A 68 -8.30 12.52 -21.64
N ARG A 69 -7.47 11.69 -22.30
CA ARG A 69 -7.21 10.30 -21.87
C ARG A 69 -6.32 10.33 -20.63
N GLY A 70 -6.93 10.49 -19.46
CA GLY A 70 -6.24 10.44 -18.17
C GLY A 70 -5.49 9.12 -17.99
N LYS A 71 -4.33 9.18 -17.32
CA LYS A 71 -3.44 8.04 -17.09
C LYS A 71 -4.25 6.87 -16.52
N GLN A 72 -4.19 5.71 -17.19
CA GLN A 72 -4.78 4.49 -16.64
C GLN A 72 -3.86 3.98 -15.54
N PHE A 73 -4.41 3.79 -14.35
CA PHE A 73 -3.75 3.01 -13.31
C PHE A 73 -3.92 1.54 -13.67
N SER A 74 -2.82 0.78 -13.72
CA SER A 74 -2.85 -0.64 -14.06
C SER A 74 -3.76 -1.42 -13.11
N ASN A 75 -4.38 -2.50 -13.62
CA ASN A 75 -5.25 -3.36 -12.84
C ASN A 75 -4.47 -3.94 -11.63
N PRO A 76 -5.01 -3.94 -10.39
CA PRO A 76 -4.31 -4.52 -9.23
C PRO A 76 -3.78 -5.94 -9.45
N GLU A 77 -4.50 -6.81 -10.18
CA GLU A 77 -3.99 -8.16 -10.52
C GLU A 77 -2.73 -8.15 -11.41
N GLU A 78 -2.57 -7.11 -12.23
CA GLU A 78 -1.45 -6.97 -13.17
C GLU A 78 -0.19 -6.49 -12.45
N ILE A 79 -0.35 -5.61 -11.45
CA ILE A 79 0.70 -5.21 -10.51
C ILE A 79 1.18 -6.42 -9.70
N ASP A 80 0.24 -7.19 -9.15
CA ASP A 80 0.53 -8.43 -8.42
C ASP A 80 1.29 -9.47 -9.28
N ARG A 81 0.92 -9.58 -10.56
CA ARG A 81 1.60 -10.44 -11.53
C ARG A 81 3.04 -9.97 -11.80
N GLN A 82 3.24 -8.67 -12.01
CA GLN A 82 4.57 -8.10 -12.22
C GLN A 82 5.48 -8.28 -10.99
N MET A 83 4.96 -8.04 -9.78
CA MET A 83 5.71 -8.26 -8.53
C MET A 83 6.11 -9.74 -8.34
N ARG A 84 5.23 -10.69 -8.71
CA ARG A 84 5.56 -12.13 -8.67
C ARG A 84 6.62 -12.49 -9.72
N GLN A 85 6.53 -11.96 -10.93
CA GLN A 85 7.51 -12.18 -11.99
C GLN A 85 8.89 -11.62 -11.63
N GLN A 86 8.96 -10.41 -11.07
CA GLN A 86 10.23 -9.85 -10.57
C GLN A 86 10.83 -10.74 -9.48
N LYS A 87 10.03 -11.15 -8.50
CA LYS A 87 10.51 -12.03 -7.42
C LYS A 87 11.00 -13.39 -7.95
N GLU A 88 10.31 -13.98 -8.91
CA GLU A 88 10.72 -15.26 -9.53
C GLU A 88 12.03 -15.11 -10.34
N LEU A 89 12.23 -13.96 -10.99
CA LEU A 89 13.48 -13.64 -11.70
C LEU A 89 14.64 -13.35 -10.73
N GLU A 90 14.40 -12.73 -9.57
CA GLU A 90 15.40 -12.57 -8.51
C GLU A 90 15.77 -13.92 -7.88
N GLU A 91 14.78 -14.80 -7.66
CA GLU A 91 14.98 -16.14 -7.11
C GLU A 91 15.76 -17.06 -8.08
N LYS A 92 15.50 -16.96 -9.39
CA LYS A 92 16.24 -17.69 -10.44
C LYS A 92 17.60 -17.07 -10.77
N GLY A 93 17.71 -15.74 -10.76
CA GLY A 93 18.94 -15.00 -11.05
C GLY A 93 20.00 -15.08 -9.95
N GLY A 94 19.66 -15.59 -8.76
CA GLY A 94 20.60 -15.78 -7.65
C GLY A 94 21.54 -16.98 -7.79
N ALA A 95 21.40 -17.82 -8.81
CA ALA A 95 22.12 -19.10 -8.92
C ALA A 95 23.30 -19.11 -9.90
N GLU A 96 23.28 -18.31 -10.97
CA GLU A 96 24.18 -18.49 -12.12
C GLU A 96 24.81 -17.16 -12.60
N LYS A 97 26.14 -17.15 -12.71
CA LYS A 97 26.97 -15.96 -12.95
C LYS A 97 27.71 -16.12 -14.29
N GLU A 98 27.78 -15.04 -15.07
CA GLU A 98 28.77 -14.78 -16.14
C GLU A 98 28.89 -15.79 -17.32
N SER A 99 28.32 -15.45 -18.49
CA SER A 99 28.83 -15.85 -19.81
C SER A 99 28.26 -15.01 -20.96
N SER A 100 29.11 -14.73 -21.96
CA SER A 100 28.89 -14.14 -23.29
C SER A 100 27.87 -14.90 -24.19
N SER A 101 27.47 -14.50 -25.41
CA SER A 101 27.74 -13.35 -26.33
C SER A 101 26.66 -13.36 -27.45
N ASP A 102 26.57 -12.30 -28.25
CA ASP A 102 26.19 -12.24 -29.68
C ASP A 102 24.86 -12.86 -30.20
N SER A 103 23.95 -12.08 -30.84
CA SER A 103 23.95 -11.58 -32.26
C SER A 103 23.34 -12.63 -33.23
N GLU A 104 22.70 -12.36 -34.38
CA GLU A 104 22.30 -11.18 -35.19
C GLU A 104 20.76 -11.30 -35.48
N GLU A 105 19.99 -10.45 -36.18
CA GLU A 105 20.18 -9.21 -36.97
C GLU A 105 18.91 -8.30 -36.77
N GLU A 106 18.53 -7.39 -37.69
CA GLU A 106 17.55 -6.29 -37.44
C GLU A 106 16.63 -5.97 -38.67
N SER A 107 16.19 -4.70 -38.82
CA SER A 107 15.54 -4.00 -39.95
C SER A 107 14.10 -3.53 -39.71
N SER A 108 13.75 -2.25 -39.85
CA SER A 108 14.53 -1.00 -39.96
C SER A 108 13.58 0.21 -39.84
N SER A 109 13.99 1.30 -39.18
CA SER A 109 13.72 2.69 -39.64
C SER A 109 14.41 3.73 -38.73
N ASP A 110 15.63 4.10 -39.12
CA ASP A 110 16.24 5.44 -39.11
C ASP A 110 15.44 6.63 -38.52
N ASP A 111 16.05 7.34 -37.56
CA ASP A 111 16.31 8.80 -37.64
C ASP A 111 17.46 9.18 -36.69
N GLU A 112 18.50 9.80 -37.22
CA GLU A 112 19.77 10.08 -36.56
C GLU A 112 19.72 11.36 -35.69
N SER A 113 20.30 11.36 -34.47
CA SER A 113 21.20 12.47 -34.02
C SER A 113 21.83 12.34 -32.62
N GLU A 114 23.16 12.32 -32.62
CA GLU A 114 24.05 13.22 -31.84
C GLU A 114 24.11 13.13 -30.29
N VAL A 115 25.10 12.36 -29.82
CA VAL A 115 26.07 12.68 -28.74
C VAL A 115 25.64 13.62 -27.60
N SER A 116 25.43 13.04 -26.40
CA SER A 116 25.32 13.81 -25.15
C SER A 116 26.67 14.04 -24.46
N ASP A 117 27.59 14.74 -25.13
CA ASP A 117 28.79 15.27 -24.49
C ASP A 117 28.41 16.52 -23.67
N ASP A 118 28.17 16.33 -22.37
CA ASP A 118 27.71 17.39 -21.45
C ASP A 118 28.81 18.38 -21.03
N GLN A 119 29.89 18.49 -21.81
CA GLN A 119 30.79 19.65 -21.77
C GLN A 119 30.67 20.54 -23.02
N ASN A 120 29.98 20.07 -24.07
CA ASN A 120 29.73 20.82 -25.30
C ASN A 120 28.23 20.98 -25.64
N ARG A 121 27.33 20.80 -24.65
CA ARG A 121 25.98 21.38 -24.72
C ARG A 121 26.11 22.90 -24.84
N LYS A 122 26.02 23.41 -26.07
CA LYS A 122 26.03 24.84 -26.40
C LYS A 122 24.99 25.55 -25.54
N ARG A 123 25.44 26.25 -24.49
CA ARG A 123 24.58 26.92 -23.51
C ARG A 123 23.63 27.85 -24.27
N SER A 124 22.33 27.63 -24.15
CA SER A 124 21.38 28.26 -25.07
C SER A 124 21.04 29.67 -24.57
N GLY A 125 21.26 30.67 -25.42
CA GLY A 125 21.03 32.08 -25.07
C GLY A 125 21.84 32.56 -23.87
N VAL A 126 21.15 33.10 -22.86
CA VAL A 126 21.76 33.81 -21.71
C VAL A 126 22.34 32.87 -20.64
N GLU A 127 22.06 31.57 -20.70
CA GLU A 127 22.52 30.56 -19.72
C GLU A 127 24.05 30.46 -19.58
N GLY A 128 24.80 30.97 -20.56
CA GLY A 128 26.26 31.05 -20.49
C GLY A 128 26.83 32.37 -19.98
N LEU A 129 26.02 33.42 -19.86
CA LEU A 129 26.46 34.81 -19.66
C LEU A 129 26.44 35.26 -18.18
N ILE A 130 25.76 34.51 -17.31
CA ILE A 130 25.67 34.80 -15.88
C ILE A 130 26.40 33.70 -15.11
N GLU A 131 27.39 34.07 -14.31
CA GLU A 131 28.13 33.14 -13.46
C GLU A 131 27.24 32.69 -12.27
N ILE A 132 26.94 31.40 -12.22
CA ILE A 132 26.06 30.84 -11.19
C ILE A 132 26.88 30.54 -9.92
N GLU A 133 27.18 31.57 -9.14
CA GLU A 133 27.80 31.50 -7.80
C GLU A 133 26.84 30.95 -6.72
N ASN A 134 26.10 29.89 -7.02
CA ASN A 134 25.26 29.23 -6.01
C ASN A 134 26.13 28.23 -5.22
N PRO A 135 26.43 28.48 -3.92
CA PRO A 135 27.31 27.60 -3.13
C PRO A 135 26.72 26.20 -2.89
N ASN A 136 25.41 26.01 -3.11
CA ASN A 136 24.75 24.71 -3.04
C ASN A 136 24.68 23.99 -4.42
N ARG A 137 25.29 24.55 -5.48
CA ARG A 137 25.28 23.94 -6.82
C ARG A 137 26.30 22.81 -6.93
N VAL A 138 25.86 21.61 -6.56
CA VAL A 138 26.65 20.38 -6.76
C VAL A 138 26.76 20.07 -8.25
N SER A 139 27.93 20.28 -8.85
CA SER A 139 28.23 19.82 -10.21
C SER A 139 28.49 18.31 -10.18
N GLN A 140 27.65 17.54 -10.88
CA GLN A 140 27.86 16.11 -11.02
C GLN A 140 28.98 15.85 -12.02
N LYS A 141 30.13 15.39 -11.54
CA LYS A 141 31.23 14.89 -12.37
C LYS A 141 31.11 13.38 -12.46
N SER A 142 30.99 12.84 -13.67
CA SER A 142 31.00 11.41 -13.92
C SER A 142 32.36 10.82 -13.54
N LYS A 143 32.36 9.84 -12.63
CA LYS A 143 33.55 9.04 -12.29
C LYS A 143 33.59 7.82 -13.21
N LYS A 144 34.79 7.41 -13.64
CA LYS A 144 34.97 6.26 -14.51
C LYS A 144 34.74 4.96 -13.72
N VAL A 145 34.01 4.03 -14.33
CA VAL A 145 33.58 2.76 -13.70
C VAL A 145 34.77 1.91 -13.21
N ALA A 146 35.92 2.02 -13.88
CA ALA A 146 37.14 1.26 -13.54
C ALA A 146 37.82 1.63 -12.20
N GLU A 147 37.44 2.73 -11.56
CA GLU A 147 37.99 3.16 -10.25
C GLU A 147 37.10 2.75 -9.05
N LEU A 148 36.02 2.01 -9.29
CA LEU A 148 35.12 1.54 -8.24
C LEU A 148 35.55 0.17 -7.73
N ASP A 149 36.29 0.15 -6.61
CA ASP A 149 36.60 -1.09 -5.89
C ASP A 149 35.33 -1.70 -5.27
N VAL A 150 34.90 -2.83 -5.83
CA VAL A 150 33.68 -3.55 -5.43
C VAL A 150 33.93 -4.48 -4.23
N THR A 151 35.19 -4.68 -3.81
CA THR A 151 35.55 -5.70 -2.81
C THR A 151 35.56 -5.20 -1.36
N ALA A 152 35.66 -3.88 -1.15
CA ALA A 152 35.48 -3.30 0.18
C ALA A 152 34.01 -3.43 0.62
N PRO A 153 33.71 -3.88 1.86
CA PRO A 153 32.34 -3.95 2.37
C PRO A 153 31.78 -2.52 2.47
N ARG A 154 31.01 -2.14 1.44
CA ARG A 154 30.38 -0.83 1.32
C ARG A 154 29.61 -0.55 2.59
N GLU A 155 30.08 0.43 3.36
CA GLU A 155 29.43 0.80 4.62
C GLU A 155 28.02 1.30 4.32
N LEU A 156 27.05 0.39 4.48
CA LEU A 156 25.62 0.70 4.38
C LEU A 156 25.37 1.97 5.18
N THR A 157 24.78 2.97 4.54
CA THR A 157 24.55 4.27 5.15
C THR A 157 23.73 4.06 6.42
N ARG A 158 23.89 4.96 7.40
CA ARG A 158 23.23 4.82 8.71
C ARG A 158 21.74 4.50 8.61
N ARG A 159 21.05 5.07 7.62
CA ARG A 159 19.64 4.78 7.30
C ARG A 159 19.40 3.35 6.82
N GLU A 160 20.22 2.83 5.91
CA GLU A 160 20.12 1.46 5.40
C GLU A 160 20.36 0.43 6.50
N ARG A 161 21.30 0.68 7.42
CA ARG A 161 21.53 -0.20 8.59
C ARG A 161 20.30 -0.25 9.50
N GLU A 162 19.73 0.91 9.84
CA GLU A 162 18.52 1.02 10.66
C GLU A 162 17.29 0.39 9.97
N GLU A 163 17.13 0.53 8.64
CA GLU A 163 16.03 -0.09 7.88
C GLU A 163 16.15 -1.62 7.84
N ILE A 164 17.36 -2.17 7.64
CA ILE A 164 17.61 -3.62 7.64
C ILE A 164 17.39 -4.24 9.02
N GLU A 165 17.79 -3.56 10.11
CA GLU A 165 17.52 -4.04 11.47
C GLU A 165 16.01 -3.99 11.80
N LYS A 166 15.31 -2.96 11.32
CA LYS A 166 13.85 -2.83 11.42
C LYS A 166 13.09 -3.87 10.58
N GLN A 167 13.65 -4.33 9.46
CA GLN A 167 13.12 -5.48 8.71
C GLN A 167 13.36 -6.78 9.49
N LYS A 168 14.60 -7.07 9.90
CA LYS A 168 14.98 -8.27 10.67
C LYS A 168 14.21 -8.42 11.99
N SER A 169 13.96 -7.32 12.70
CA SER A 169 13.17 -7.32 13.94
C SER A 169 11.69 -7.62 13.68
N LYS A 170 11.09 -7.08 12.62
CA LYS A 170 9.74 -7.45 12.17
C LYS A 170 9.67 -8.93 11.76
N GLU A 171 10.60 -9.40 10.94
CA GLU A 171 10.69 -10.81 10.52
C GLU A 171 10.82 -11.74 11.72
N ARG A 172 11.70 -11.40 12.69
CA ARG A 172 11.85 -12.15 13.94
C ARG A 172 10.56 -12.16 14.76
N TYR A 173 9.85 -11.03 14.86
CA TYR A 173 8.56 -10.96 15.53
C TYR A 173 7.51 -11.84 14.84
N MET A 174 7.39 -11.74 13.50
CA MET A 174 6.47 -12.55 12.71
C MET A 174 6.80 -14.05 12.82
N LYS A 175 8.08 -14.42 12.76
CA LYS A 175 8.55 -15.79 12.97
C LYS A 175 8.18 -16.30 14.37
N LEU A 176 8.45 -15.54 15.42
CA LEU A 176 8.04 -15.89 16.80
C LEU A 176 6.52 -15.97 16.97
N HIS A 177 5.74 -15.19 16.20
CA HIS A 177 4.28 -15.23 16.23
C HIS A 177 3.76 -16.51 15.56
N LEU A 178 4.28 -16.86 14.37
CA LEU A 178 3.98 -18.12 13.68
C LEU A 178 4.43 -19.36 14.48
N GLU A 179 5.56 -19.27 15.18
CA GLU A 179 6.04 -20.31 16.10
C GLU A 179 5.21 -20.43 17.40
N GLY A 180 4.18 -19.61 17.60
CA GLY A 180 3.34 -19.64 18.80
C GLY A 180 4.01 -19.09 20.07
N LYS A 181 5.14 -18.38 19.94
CA LYS A 181 5.97 -17.91 21.06
C LYS A 181 5.67 -16.49 21.53
N THR A 182 4.96 -15.69 20.73
CA THR A 182 4.40 -14.40 21.19
C THR A 182 3.24 -14.65 22.15
N ASP A 183 3.01 -13.74 23.10
CA ASP A 183 1.99 -13.95 24.13
C ASP A 183 0.56 -13.94 23.56
N GLN A 184 0.35 -13.24 22.44
CA GLN A 184 -0.89 -13.32 21.66
C GLN A 184 -1.12 -14.73 21.09
N ALA A 185 -0.12 -15.32 20.44
CA ALA A 185 -0.25 -16.65 19.85
C ALA A 185 -0.32 -17.75 20.93
N LYS A 186 0.40 -17.61 22.05
CA LYS A 186 0.21 -18.47 23.25
C LYS A 186 -1.22 -18.40 23.78
N ALA A 187 -1.80 -17.21 23.88
CA ALA A 187 -3.16 -17.03 24.38
C ALA A 187 -4.21 -17.65 23.44
N ASP A 188 -4.02 -17.54 22.12
CA ASP A 188 -4.92 -18.18 21.16
C ASP A 188 -4.77 -19.72 21.17
N LEU A 189 -3.55 -20.25 21.21
CA LEU A 189 -3.33 -21.69 21.39
C LEU A 189 -3.92 -22.21 22.71
N ALA A 190 -3.80 -21.46 23.81
CA ALA A 190 -4.43 -21.81 25.09
C ALA A 190 -5.96 -21.80 25.00
N ARG A 191 -6.55 -20.82 24.31
CA ARG A 191 -7.99 -20.75 24.03
C ARG A 191 -8.45 -21.95 23.21
N LEU A 192 -7.72 -22.31 22.16
CA LEU A 192 -8.00 -23.49 21.33
C LEU A 192 -7.85 -24.79 22.13
N ALA A 193 -6.88 -24.90 23.04
CA ALA A 193 -6.73 -26.04 23.94
C ALA A 193 -7.92 -26.20 24.91
N ILE A 194 -8.43 -25.09 25.47
CA ILE A 194 -9.64 -25.08 26.30
C ILE A 194 -10.86 -25.58 25.49
N ILE A 195 -11.03 -25.10 24.24
CA ILE A 195 -12.13 -25.53 23.36
C ILE A 195 -12.00 -27.02 23.00
N LYS A 196 -10.79 -27.52 22.69
CA LYS A 196 -10.54 -28.95 22.44
C LYS A 196 -10.92 -29.78 23.66
N LYS A 197 -10.44 -29.42 24.85
CA LYS A 197 -10.78 -30.09 26.11
C LYS A 197 -12.30 -30.10 26.36
N GLN A 198 -12.98 -28.97 26.20
CA GLN A 198 -14.45 -28.91 26.35
C GLN A 198 -15.19 -29.83 25.36
N ARG A 199 -14.71 -29.95 24.12
CA ARG A 199 -15.28 -30.86 23.12
C ARG A 199 -15.02 -32.33 23.46
N GLU A 200 -13.82 -32.67 23.91
CA GLU A 200 -13.48 -34.02 24.35
C GLU A 200 -14.27 -34.43 25.60
N ASP A 201 -14.36 -33.56 26.60
CA ASP A 201 -15.12 -33.81 27.83
C ASP A 201 -16.62 -33.91 27.54
N ALA A 202 -17.15 -33.14 26.59
CA ALA A 202 -18.54 -33.26 26.13
C ALA A 202 -18.79 -34.54 25.31
N ALA A 203 -17.83 -34.99 24.49
CA ALA A 203 -17.90 -36.25 23.77
C ALA A 203 -17.89 -37.44 24.74
N LYS A 204 -16.94 -37.49 25.67
CA LYS A 204 -16.87 -38.51 26.74
C LYS A 204 -18.17 -38.59 27.53
N LYS A 205 -18.71 -37.44 27.98
CA LYS A 205 -20.02 -37.39 28.67
C LYS A 205 -21.17 -37.91 27.80
N ARG A 206 -21.18 -37.67 26.49
CA ARG A 206 -22.20 -38.23 25.59
C ARG A 206 -22.06 -39.75 25.42
N ASP A 207 -20.84 -40.26 25.36
CA ASP A 207 -20.57 -41.69 25.22
C ASP A 207 -20.85 -42.46 26.53
N GLU A 208 -20.54 -41.86 27.68
CA GLU A 208 -20.92 -42.35 29.02
C GLU A 208 -22.44 -42.42 29.16
N LEU A 209 -23.15 -41.29 28.95
CA LEU A 209 -24.62 -41.25 28.98
C LEU A 209 -25.29 -42.18 27.96
N ARG A 210 -24.60 -42.55 26.87
CA ARG A 210 -25.08 -43.53 25.91
C ARG A 210 -24.92 -44.96 26.45
N LYS A 211 -23.74 -45.29 27.00
CA LYS A 211 -23.47 -46.60 27.61
C LYS A 211 -24.39 -46.88 28.80
N ASP A 212 -24.64 -45.87 29.65
CA ASP A 212 -25.54 -46.02 30.79
C ASP A 212 -26.97 -46.33 30.32
N LYS A 213 -27.47 -45.66 29.27
CA LYS A 213 -28.77 -45.95 28.66
C LYS A 213 -28.83 -47.34 28.04
N GLU A 214 -27.82 -47.72 27.26
CA GLU A 214 -27.73 -49.07 26.66
C GLU A 214 -27.67 -50.16 27.75
N ALA A 215 -27.06 -49.88 28.91
CA ALA A 215 -27.02 -50.79 30.06
C ALA A 215 -28.36 -50.89 30.80
N GLU A 216 -29.10 -49.78 30.99
CA GLU A 216 -30.45 -49.80 31.57
C GLU A 216 -31.46 -50.47 30.61
N ASP A 217 -31.41 -50.18 29.31
CA ASP A 217 -32.24 -50.84 28.29
C ASP A 217 -31.97 -52.36 28.22
N ALA A 218 -30.73 -52.79 28.50
CA ALA A 218 -30.37 -54.20 28.60
C ALA A 218 -30.85 -54.88 29.90
N LYS A 219 -30.97 -54.14 31.01
CA LYS A 219 -31.58 -54.63 32.26
C LYS A 219 -33.10 -54.75 32.13
N GLY A 220 -33.76 -53.80 31.48
CA GLY A 220 -35.21 -53.80 31.27
C GLY A 220 -35.74 -54.85 30.28
N LYS A 221 -34.86 -55.62 29.64
CA LYS A 221 -35.19 -56.71 28.70
C LYS A 221 -34.89 -58.11 29.26
N ARG A 222 -34.70 -58.25 30.57
CA ARG A 222 -34.45 -59.53 31.26
C ARG A 222 -35.57 -59.91 32.21
#